data_AF-A0A660Y0J5-F1
#
_entry.id   AF-A0A660Y0J5-F1
#
_cell.length_a   1.000
_cell.length_b   1.000
_cell.length_c   1.000
_cell.angle_alpha   90.00
_cell.angle_beta   90.00
_cell.angle_gamma   90.00
#
_symmetry.space_group_name_H-M   'P 1'
#
loop_
_entity.id
_entity.type
_entity.pdbx_description
1 polymer ?
#
loop_
_entity_poly.entity_id
_entity_poly.type
_entity_poly.pdbx_seq_one_letter_code
_entity_poly.pdbx_strand_id
1 'polypeptide(L)' 'MILGANCIVGFRIDHDEISDKGKSMFMVTATGTAVFINKMLKDQIHPKKENILSSIDLGVKLKNGK' A
#
# COMPACT_ATOMS: atom_id res chain seq x y z
N MET A 1 -12.22 23.31 -11.01
CA MET A 1 -11.25 22.98 -9.95
C MET A 1 -11.28 21.46 -9.76
N ILE A 2 -10.21 20.74 -10.06
CA ILE A 2 -10.10 19.28 -9.88
C ILE A 2 -9.30 19.04 -8.60
N LEU A 3 -9.75 18.13 -7.73
CA LEU A 3 -9.16 17.92 -6.40
C LEU A 3 -7.80 17.19 -6.43
N GLY A 4 -7.40 16.61 -7.56
CA GLY A 4 -6.10 15.93 -7.71
C GLY A 4 -5.92 14.66 -6.85
N ALA A 5 -7.00 14.16 -6.26
CA ALA A 5 -6.99 12.95 -5.43
C ALA A 5 -6.67 11.69 -6.23
N ASN A 6 -6.03 10.71 -5.59
CA ASN A 6 -5.70 9.40 -6.17
C ASN A 6 -6.39 8.22 -5.45
N CYS A 7 -7.19 8.51 -4.43
CA CYS A 7 -7.89 7.51 -3.64
C CYS A 7 -9.19 8.10 -3.07
N ILE A 8 -10.19 7.23 -2.85
CA ILE A 8 -11.45 7.57 -2.16
C ILE A 8 -11.54 6.67 -0.92
N VAL A 9 -11.78 7.27 0.24
CA VAL A 9 -11.98 6.57 1.51
C VAL A 9 -13.40 6.75 2.02
N GLY A 10 -13.87 5.77 2.81
CA GLY A 10 -15.24 5.77 3.33
C GLY A 10 -16.30 5.67 2.23
N PHE A 11 -16.00 4.96 1.15
CA PHE A 11 -16.88 4.81 0.00
C PHE A 11 -18.19 4.10 0.37
N ARG A 12 -19.33 4.68 -0.04
CA ARG A 12 -20.67 4.14 0.17
C ARG A 12 -21.50 4.28 -1.10
N ILE A 13 -22.45 3.36 -1.26
CA ILE A 13 -23.43 3.40 -2.34
C ILE A 13 -24.82 3.28 -1.72
N ASP A 14 -25.67 4.23 -2.07
CA ASP A 14 -27.07 4.27 -1.70
C ASP A 14 -27.94 4.14 -2.96
N HIS A 15 -29.09 3.52 -2.80
CA HIS A 15 -30.04 3.26 -3.88
C HIS A 15 -31.40 3.81 -3.48
N ASP A 16 -31.90 4.77 -4.25
CA ASP A 16 -33.19 5.39 -4.00
C ASP A 16 -34.12 5.11 -5.18
N GLU A 17 -35.32 4.61 -4.88
CA GLU A 17 -36.39 4.57 -5.87
C GLU A 17 -37.19 5.87 -5.80
N ILE A 18 -37.31 6.54 -6.95
CA ILE A 18 -38.06 7.77 -7.09
C ILE A 18 -39.17 7.50 -8.11
N SER A 19 -40.41 7.46 -7.63
CA SER A 19 -41.60 7.32 -8.49
C SER A 19 -42.30 8.66 -8.65
N ASP A 20 -42.49 9.14 -9.89
CA ASP A 20 -43.36 10.28 -10.20
C ASP A 20 -44.27 9.98 -11.40
N LYS A 21 -45.54 10.40 -11.32
CA LYS A 21 -46.57 10.29 -12.38
C LYS A 21 -46.58 8.97 -13.18
N GLY A 22 -46.39 7.84 -12.49
CA GLY A 22 -46.42 6.51 -13.11
C GLY A 22 -45.13 6.06 -13.80
N LYS A 23 -44.02 6.80 -13.62
CA LYS A 23 -42.67 6.37 -14.02
C LYS A 23 -41.81 6.14 -12.77
N SER A 24 -41.17 4.99 -12.69
CA SER A 24 -40.16 4.70 -11.67
C SER A 24 -38.79 5.04 -12.22
N MET A 25 -38.00 5.77 -11.43
CA MET A 25 -36.59 6.04 -11.66
C MET A 25 -35.79 5.47 -10.51
N PHE A 26 -34.64 4.88 -10.85
CA PHE A 26 -33.71 4.34 -9.88
C PHE A 26 -32.49 5.24 -9.80
N MET A 27 -32.30 5.89 -8.66
CA MET A 27 -31.14 6.72 -8.39
C MET A 27 -30.08 5.90 -7.67
N VAL A 28 -28.87 5.92 -8.22
CA VAL A 28 -27.70 5.34 -7.57
C VAL A 28 -26.79 6.48 -7.17
N THR A 29 -26.56 6.62 -5.87
CA THR A 29 -25.71 7.66 -5.31
C THR A 29 -24.46 7.01 -4.73
N ALA A 30 -23.28 7.47 -5.16
CA ALA A 30 -22.01 7.06 -4.58
C ALA A 30 -21.40 8.24 -3.81
N THR A 31 -21.01 8.00 -2.55
CA THR A 31 -20.40 9.01 -1.68
C THR A 31 -19.06 8.52 -1.14
N GLY A 32 -18.18 9.46 -0.80
CA GLY A 32 -16.87 9.17 -0.25
C GLY A 32 -16.00 10.42 -0.12
N THR A 33 -14.87 10.29 0.57
CA THR A 33 -13.91 11.41 0.75
C THR A 33 -12.74 11.23 -0.21
N ALA A 34 -12.51 12.23 -1.07
CA ALA A 34 -11.36 12.27 -1.97
C ALA A 34 -10.07 12.59 -1.20
N VAL A 35 -9.06 11.74 -1.30
CA VAL A 35 -7.78 11.88 -0.59
C VAL A 35 -6.59 11.63 -1.52
N PHE A 36 -5.43 12.19 -1.15
CA PHE A 36 -4.16 11.90 -1.80
C PHE A 36 -3.29 11.04 -0.87
N ILE A 37 -2.98 9.81 -1.29
CA ILE A 37 -2.13 8.89 -0.55
C ILE A 37 -0.75 8.80 -1.19
N ASN A 38 0.30 8.85 -0.37
CA ASN A 38 1.67 8.58 -0.75
C ASN A 38 2.09 7.22 -0.23
N LYS A 39 2.78 6.43 -1.06
CA LYS A 39 3.37 5.17 -0.63
C LYS A 39 4.50 5.48 0.36
N MET A 40 4.32 5.15 1.64
CA MET A 40 5.45 5.11 2.56
C MET A 40 6.34 3.94 2.15
N LEU A 41 7.58 4.24 1.76
CA LEU A 41 8.63 3.23 1.70
C LEU A 41 8.82 2.76 3.15
N LYS A 42 8.32 1.56 3.45
CA LYS A 42 8.85 0.84 4.61
C LYS A 42 10.29 0.58 4.24
N ASP A 43 11.21 1.29 4.88
CA ASP A 43 12.59 0.84 4.91
C ASP A 43 12.53 -0.58 5.41
N GLN A 44 12.82 -1.50 4.50
CA GLN A 44 13.07 -2.88 4.86
C GLN A 44 14.28 -2.79 5.75
N ILE A 45 14.07 -2.76 7.07
CA ILE A 45 15.08 -3.10 8.06
C ILE A 45 15.37 -4.57 7.79
N HIS A 46 16.09 -4.85 6.71
CA HIS A 46 16.81 -6.09 6.58
C HIS A 46 17.85 -6.01 7.68
N PRO A 47 17.82 -6.89 8.69
CA PRO A 47 18.97 -7.03 9.57
C PRO A 47 20.16 -7.30 8.66
N LYS A 48 21.10 -6.36 8.62
CA LYS A 48 22.38 -6.53 7.94
C LYS A 48 22.94 -7.84 8.50
N LYS A 49 22.95 -8.91 7.70
CA LYS A 49 23.68 -10.12 8.05
C LYS A 49 25.14 -9.71 8.07
N GLU A 50 25.60 -9.31 9.25
CA GLU A 50 27.01 -9.23 9.54
C GLU A 50 27.53 -10.64 9.34
N ASN A 51 28.31 -10.83 8.28
CA ASN A 51 29.04 -12.08 8.07
C ASN A 51 30.00 -12.21 9.25
N ILE A 52 29.57 -12.91 10.30
CA ILE A 52 30.45 -13.43 11.32
C ILE A 52 31.35 -14.40 10.56
N LEU A 53 32.54 -13.94 10.15
CA LEU A 53 33.57 -14.80 9.62
C LEU A 53 33.80 -15.87 10.68
N SER A 54 33.41 -17.09 10.37
CA SER A 54 33.65 -18.22 11.26
C SER A 54 35.16 -18.25 11.50
N SER A 55 35.59 -18.38 12.75
CA SER A 55 37.01 -18.47 13.14
C SER A 55 37.76 -19.58 12.37
N ILE A 56 37.02 -20.49 11.74
CA ILE A 56 37.48 -21.55 10.85
C ILE A 56 38.11 -20.96 9.57
N ASP A 57 37.54 -19.91 8.98
CA ASP A 57 38.01 -19.33 7.70
C ASP A 57 39.33 -18.53 7.84
N LEU A 58 39.59 -17.96 9.02
CA LEU A 58 40.88 -17.33 9.34
C LEU A 58 42.00 -18.36 9.51
N GLY A 59 41.70 -19.54 10.05
CA GLY A 59 42.67 -20.62 10.27
C GLY A 59 43.18 -21.26 8.97
N VAL A 60 42.33 -21.35 7.94
CA VAL A 60 42.70 -21.89 6.62
C VAL A 60 43.65 -20.93 5.87
N LYS A 61 43.45 -19.61 6.03
CA LYS A 61 44.28 -18.61 5.34
C LYS A 61 45.71 -18.51 5.87
N LEU A 62 45.95 -18.84 7.15
CA LEU A 62 47.29 -18.86 7.74
C LEU A 62 48.08 -20.14 7.41
N LYS A 63 47.40 -21.25 7.11
CA LYS A 63 48.08 -22.51 6.75
C LYS A 63 48.53 -22.58 5.29
N ASN A 64 47.89 -21.82 4.40
CA ASN A 64 48.23 -21.80 2.98
C ASN A 64 49.22 -20.68 2.60
N GLY A 65 49.79 -20.01 3.61
CA GLY A 65 50.84 -19.01 3.46
C GLY A 65 52.20 -19.54 3.89
N LYS A 66 52.69 -20.59 3.24
CA LYS A 66 54.11 -20.93 3.10
C LYS A 66 54.35 -21.55 1.73
#